data_AF-A0A933H2V2-F1
#
_entry.id   AF-A0A933H2V2-F1
#
_cell.length_a   1.000
_cell.length_b   1.000
_cell.length_c   1.000
_cell.angle_alpha   90.00
_cell.angle_beta   90.00
_cell.angle_gamma   90.00
#
_symmetry.space_group_name_H-M   'P 1'
#
loop_
_entity.id
_entity.type
_entity.pdbx_description
1 polymer ?
#
loop_
_entity_poly.entity_id
_entity_poly.type
_entity_poly.pdbx_seq_one_letter_code
_entity_poly.pdbx_strand_id
1 'polypeptide(L)'
;MARQYGIKAVPHLVLYGPTGSTVRSGLDWMDKDLMWAANDYGVAKNLRRSDPAEALALLRKVTRQYPGTPAAAAARKLAEEMENDPALKADLQEKMEGRAVDLWNQAVGLYNAESYLEAYPLLKNIADNYEGTTPHPKAVELVGKLEADEEVMRGIRETELDAAIKRVLVMAKNYAMNGKPLKAIAILEEFAAKNEGTQAAAKARERIEKIRNGEFE
;
A
#
# COMPACT_ATOMS: atom_id res chain seq x y z
N MET A 1 -11.25 -28.49 23.95
CA MET A 1 -10.68 -27.20 24.39
C MET A 1 -10.36 -26.37 23.16
N ALA A 2 -11.19 -25.39 22.83
CA ALA A 2 -10.93 -24.43 21.76
C ALA A 2 -10.78 -23.04 22.38
N ARG A 3 -9.61 -22.41 22.23
CA ARG A 3 -9.35 -21.05 22.71
C ARG A 3 -9.84 -20.05 21.66
N GLN A 4 -10.90 -19.33 21.99
CA GLN A 4 -11.45 -18.23 21.22
C GLN A 4 -10.61 -16.98 21.52
N TYR A 5 -9.85 -16.48 20.54
CA TYR A 5 -9.17 -15.19 20.65
C TYR A 5 -10.18 -14.09 20.34
N GLY A 6 -10.80 -13.53 21.39
CA GLY A 6 -11.68 -12.37 21.29
C GLY A 6 -10.88 -11.09 21.03
N ILE A 7 -11.04 -10.50 19.86
CA ILE A 7 -10.75 -9.09 19.66
C ILE A 7 -11.82 -8.32 20.44
N LYS A 8 -11.41 -7.57 21.48
CA LYS A 8 -12.29 -6.69 22.23
C LYS A 8 -12.91 -5.68 21.26
N ALA A 9 -14.23 -5.70 21.17
CA ALA A 9 -15.03 -4.81 20.34
C ALA A 9 -14.62 -3.34 20.54
N VAL A 10 -14.29 -2.67 19.43
CA VAL A 10 -14.21 -1.21 19.39
C VAL A 10 -15.64 -0.69 19.52
N PRO A 11 -15.96 0.18 20.49
CA PRO A 11 -17.31 0.71 20.60
C PRO A 11 -17.60 1.61 19.39
N HIS A 12 -18.50 1.16 18.52
CA HIS A 12 -19.03 2.00 17.44
C HIS A 12 -19.91 3.08 18.07
N LEU A 13 -19.44 4.33 18.06
CA LEU A 13 -20.25 5.48 18.47
C LEU A 13 -21.29 5.76 17.37
N VAL A 14 -22.54 5.34 17.59
CA VAL A 14 -23.66 5.67 16.70
C VAL A 14 -24.32 6.94 17.22
N LEU A 15 -24.05 8.08 16.56
CA LEU A 15 -24.77 9.32 16.81
C LEU A 15 -26.05 9.34 15.95
N TYR A 16 -27.21 9.37 16.61
CA TYR A 16 -28.51 9.49 15.96
C TYR A 16 -28.85 10.96 15.74
N GLY A 17 -29.12 11.34 14.49
CA GLY A 17 -29.75 12.63 14.17
C GLY A 17 -31.25 12.62 14.52
N PRO A 18 -31.87 13.80 14.74
CA PRO A 18 -33.26 13.90 15.20
C PRO A 18 -34.33 13.37 14.23
N THR A 19 -33.96 13.00 13.00
CA THR A 19 -34.88 12.47 11.97
C THR A 19 -34.73 10.98 11.71
N GLY A 20 -33.99 10.23 12.54
CA GLY A 20 -33.80 8.79 12.35
C GLY A 20 -32.93 8.40 11.15
N SER A 21 -32.27 9.38 10.52
CA SER A 21 -31.22 9.11 9.54
C SER A 21 -29.94 8.72 10.27
N THR A 22 -29.46 7.49 10.06
CA THR A 22 -28.10 7.11 10.42
C THR A 22 -27.14 7.94 9.57
N VAL A 23 -26.45 8.89 10.19
CA VAL A 23 -25.23 9.46 9.61
C VAL A 23 -24.20 8.35 9.64
N ARG A 24 -24.07 7.59 8.54
CA ARG A 24 -22.89 6.73 8.33
C ARG A 24 -21.70 7.69 8.19
N SER A 25 -21.05 7.97 9.33
CA SER A 25 -19.81 8.74 9.38
C SER A 25 -18.78 8.09 8.47
N GLY A 26 -17.98 8.88 7.77
CA GLY A 26 -16.95 8.44 6.82
C GLY A 26 -15.80 7.63 7.45
N LEU A 27 -16.10 6.46 8.02
CA LEU A 27 -15.17 5.51 8.67
C LEU A 27 -14.90 4.25 7.83
N ASP A 28 -15.68 3.99 6.77
CA ASP A 28 -15.57 2.74 5.96
C ASP A 28 -14.17 2.57 5.30
N TRP A 29 -13.38 3.65 5.16
CA TRP A 29 -12.01 3.61 4.65
C TRP A 29 -10.96 3.46 5.76
N MET A 30 -11.14 4.12 6.92
CA MET A 30 -10.26 3.96 8.09
C MET A 30 -10.28 2.52 8.62
N ASP A 31 -11.42 1.83 8.54
CA ASP A 31 -11.54 0.42 8.97
C ASP A 31 -10.75 -0.54 8.06
N LYS A 32 -10.61 -0.23 6.76
CA LYS A 32 -9.81 -1.04 5.83
C LYS A 32 -8.32 -0.85 6.04
N ASP A 33 -7.89 0.40 6.23
CA ASP A 33 -6.48 0.70 6.52
C ASP A 33 -6.06 0.09 7.86
N LEU A 34 -6.93 0.12 8.88
CA LEU A 34 -6.71 -0.58 10.15
C LEU A 34 -6.59 -2.10 9.97
N MET A 35 -7.46 -2.70 9.16
CA MET A 35 -7.43 -4.14 8.89
C MET A 35 -6.17 -4.57 8.12
N TRP A 36 -5.78 -3.82 7.08
CA TRP A 36 -4.57 -4.11 6.30
C TRP A 36 -3.30 -3.88 7.11
N ALA A 37 -3.23 -2.78 7.88
CA ALA A 37 -2.11 -2.52 8.77
C ALA A 37 -1.95 -3.64 9.82
N ALA A 38 -3.07 -4.13 10.38
CA ALA A 38 -3.05 -5.24 11.34
C ALA A 38 -2.62 -6.56 10.69
N ASN A 39 -3.07 -6.84 9.47
CA ASN A 39 -2.67 -8.02 8.71
C ASN A 39 -1.16 -8.00 8.40
N ASP A 40 -0.65 -6.91 7.84
CA ASP A 40 0.75 -6.76 7.46
C ASP A 40 1.67 -6.81 8.69
N TYR A 41 1.26 -6.20 9.80
CA TYR A 41 1.94 -6.35 11.10
C TYR A 41 1.96 -7.81 11.56
N GLY A 42 0.84 -8.53 11.43
CA GLY A 42 0.73 -9.95 11.75
C GLY A 42 1.67 -10.83 10.93
N VAL A 43 1.76 -10.57 9.62
CA VAL A 43 2.71 -11.24 8.71
C VAL A 43 4.14 -10.95 9.14
N ALA A 44 4.49 -9.69 9.41
CA ALA A 44 5.83 -9.32 9.83
C ALA A 44 6.26 -10.01 11.13
N LYS A 45 5.33 -10.14 12.09
CA LYS A 45 5.57 -10.85 13.35
C LYS A 45 5.89 -12.33 13.14
N ASN A 46 5.23 -12.97 12.18
CA ASN A 46 5.49 -14.37 11.83
C ASN A 46 6.84 -14.53 11.11
N LEU A 47 7.18 -13.58 10.23
CA LEU A 47 8.45 -13.58 9.50
C LEU A 47 9.66 -13.32 10.39
N ARG A 48 9.51 -12.64 11.54
CA ARG A 48 10.61 -12.27 12.45
C ARG A 48 11.60 -13.40 12.74
N ARG A 49 11.14 -14.66 12.81
CA ARG A 49 12.00 -15.82 13.09
C ARG A 49 12.59 -16.48 11.84
N SER A 50 11.87 -16.47 10.73
CA SER A 50 12.28 -17.16 9.49
C SER A 50 13.06 -16.24 8.55
N ASP A 51 12.61 -15.00 8.40
CA ASP A 51 13.22 -13.95 7.59
C ASP A 51 13.16 -12.60 8.36
N PRO A 52 14.14 -12.33 9.23
CA PRO A 52 14.16 -11.09 10.01
C PRO A 52 14.35 -9.84 9.15
N ALA A 53 15.00 -9.95 7.97
CA ALA A 53 15.19 -8.84 7.05
C ALA A 53 13.86 -8.42 6.40
N GLU A 54 13.08 -9.39 5.92
CA GLU A 54 11.75 -9.13 5.37
C GLU A 54 10.77 -8.63 6.41
N ALA A 55 10.82 -9.20 7.61
CA ALA A 55 10.03 -8.73 8.73
C ALA A 55 10.30 -7.26 9.01
N LEU A 56 11.57 -6.85 9.09
CA LEU A 56 11.92 -5.45 9.35
C LEU A 56 11.47 -4.51 8.22
N ALA A 57 11.68 -4.90 6.96
CA ALA A 57 11.22 -4.13 5.80
C ALA A 57 9.68 -3.95 5.82
N LEU A 58 8.93 -5.01 6.15
CA LEU A 58 7.48 -4.94 6.24
C LEU A 58 7.01 -4.09 7.42
N LEU A 59 7.68 -4.15 8.58
CA LEU A 59 7.38 -3.26 9.72
C LEU A 59 7.61 -1.79 9.34
N ARG A 60 8.74 -1.46 8.70
CA ARG A 60 9.03 -0.12 8.20
C ARG A 60 7.96 0.34 7.19
N LYS A 61 7.53 -0.54 6.29
CA LYS A 61 6.43 -0.27 5.35
C LYS A 61 5.11 0.05 6.08
N VAL A 62 4.71 -0.76 7.07
CA VAL A 62 3.49 -0.53 7.85
C VAL A 62 3.53 0.83 8.57
N THR A 63 4.68 1.20 9.15
CA THR A 63 4.81 2.50 9.83
C THR A 63 4.66 3.71 8.89
N ARG A 64 5.10 3.59 7.64
CA ARG A 64 5.01 4.66 6.63
C ARG A 64 3.64 4.72 5.95
N GLN A 65 3.07 3.57 5.62
CA GLN A 65 1.81 3.51 4.87
C GLN A 65 0.58 3.77 5.73
N TYR A 66 0.63 3.43 7.03
CA TYR A 66 -0.52 3.53 7.91
C TYR A 66 -0.23 4.39 9.16
N PRO A 67 0.24 5.64 8.99
CA PRO A 67 0.63 6.49 10.12
C PRO A 67 -0.55 6.74 11.06
N GLY A 68 -0.27 6.74 12.37
CA GLY A 68 -1.29 6.97 13.40
C GLY A 68 -2.15 5.75 13.75
N THR A 69 -2.01 4.63 13.04
CA THR A 69 -2.72 3.39 13.41
C THR A 69 -2.05 2.70 14.62
N PRO A 70 -2.81 1.94 15.43
CA PRO A 70 -2.23 1.12 16.49
C PRO A 70 -1.21 0.09 15.97
N ALA A 71 -1.46 -0.45 14.77
CA ALA A 71 -0.54 -1.37 14.11
C ALA A 71 0.77 -0.69 13.72
N ALA A 72 0.75 0.55 13.21
CA ALA A 72 1.98 1.31 12.95
C ALA A 72 2.76 1.61 14.24
N ALA A 73 2.08 1.97 15.34
CA ALA A 73 2.77 2.17 16.62
C ALA A 73 3.44 0.89 17.12
N ALA A 74 2.74 -0.26 17.04
CA ALA A 74 3.29 -1.56 17.40
C ALA A 74 4.40 -2.01 16.44
N ALA A 75 4.28 -1.71 15.15
CA ALA A 75 5.28 -2.03 14.14
C ALA A 75 6.58 -1.26 14.36
N ARG A 76 6.49 0.04 14.68
CA ARG A 76 7.65 0.87 15.03
C ARG A 76 8.39 0.29 16.23
N LYS A 77 7.67 -0.01 17.31
CA LYS A 77 8.28 -0.59 18.52
C LYS A 77 8.96 -1.94 18.22
N LEU A 78 8.31 -2.81 17.45
CA LEU A 78 8.90 -4.11 17.10
C LEU A 78 10.13 -3.97 16.19
N ALA A 79 10.12 -3.01 15.27
CA ALA A 79 11.29 -2.71 14.43
C ALA A 79 12.47 -2.25 15.28
N GLU A 80 12.23 -1.31 16.20
CA GLU A 80 13.25 -0.84 17.17
C GLU A 80 13.79 -1.99 18.04
N GLU A 81 12.91 -2.88 18.53
CA GLU A 81 13.33 -4.08 19.27
C GLU A 81 14.25 -4.99 18.45
N MET A 82 13.94 -5.19 17.16
CA MET A 82 14.75 -6.05 16.28
C MET A 82 16.10 -5.42 15.93
N GLU A 83 16.14 -4.11 15.70
CA GLU A 83 17.36 -3.38 15.36
C GLU A 83 18.33 -3.26 16.56
N ASN A 84 17.78 -3.23 17.78
CA ASN A 84 18.56 -3.14 19.01
C ASN A 84 18.89 -4.50 19.65
N ASP A 85 18.36 -5.61 19.15
CA ASP A 85 18.67 -6.96 19.63
C ASP A 85 20.09 -7.37 19.15
N PRO A 86 21.09 -7.44 20.05
CA PRO A 86 22.47 -7.75 19.66
C PRO A 86 22.61 -9.15 19.06
N ALA A 87 21.73 -10.08 19.44
CA ALA A 87 21.76 -11.46 18.93
C ALA A 87 21.24 -11.56 17.48
N LEU A 88 20.36 -10.63 17.09
CA LEU A 88 19.82 -10.57 15.73
C LEU A 88 20.61 -9.61 14.84
N LYS A 89 21.32 -8.63 15.40
CA LYS A 89 21.93 -7.54 14.62
C LYS A 89 22.85 -8.01 13.49
N ALA A 90 23.70 -9.01 13.74
CA ALA A 90 24.61 -9.54 12.72
C ALA A 90 23.87 -10.35 11.64
N ASP A 91 22.99 -11.29 12.04
CA ASP A 91 22.18 -12.11 11.12
C ASP A 91 21.21 -11.25 10.28
N LEU A 92 20.61 -10.25 10.91
CA LEU A 92 19.74 -9.27 10.27
C LEU A 92 20.52 -8.46 9.23
N GLN A 93 21.70 -7.95 9.59
CA GLN A 93 22.53 -7.16 8.67
C GLN A 93 22.98 -7.99 7.48
N GLU A 94 23.43 -9.23 7.69
CA GLU A 94 23.85 -10.14 6.62
C GLU A 94 22.68 -10.45 5.66
N LYS A 95 21.49 -10.77 6.20
CA LYS A 95 20.30 -11.04 5.37
C LYS A 95 19.80 -9.80 4.63
N MET A 96 19.82 -8.64 5.28
CA MET A 96 19.50 -7.38 4.62
C MET A 96 20.47 -7.09 3.49
N GLU A 97 21.77 -7.28 3.69
CA GLU A 97 22.79 -7.09 2.66
C GLU A 97 22.55 -8.04 1.47
N GLY A 98 22.40 -9.35 1.72
CA GLY A 98 22.17 -10.33 0.64
C GLY A 98 20.93 -9.99 -0.19
N ARG A 99 19.80 -9.69 0.48
CA ARG A 99 18.56 -9.34 -0.22
C ARG A 99 18.63 -8.00 -0.94
N ALA A 100 19.32 -7.01 -0.36
CA ALA A 100 19.57 -5.73 -1.03
C ALA A 100 20.41 -5.92 -2.30
N VAL A 101 21.43 -6.80 -2.27
CA VAL A 101 22.26 -7.12 -3.43
C VAL A 101 21.46 -7.83 -4.51
N ASP A 102 20.61 -8.79 -4.16
CA ASP A 102 19.75 -9.47 -5.13
C ASP A 102 18.78 -8.51 -5.82
N LEU A 103 18.11 -7.67 -5.02
CA LEU A 103 17.22 -6.63 -5.54
C LEU A 103 17.99 -5.63 -6.41
N TRP A 104 19.20 -5.25 -5.99
CA TRP A 104 20.05 -4.33 -6.74
C TRP A 104 20.42 -4.89 -8.11
N ASN A 105 20.83 -6.16 -8.17
CA ASN A 105 21.20 -6.81 -9.43
C ASN A 105 20.01 -6.87 -10.40
N GLN A 106 18.81 -7.17 -9.89
CA GLN A 106 17.58 -7.13 -10.69
C GLN A 106 17.27 -5.71 -11.17
N ALA A 107 17.31 -4.75 -10.25
CA ALA A 107 16.98 -3.36 -10.53
C ALA A 107 17.94 -2.71 -11.54
N VAL A 108 19.25 -2.95 -11.40
CA VAL A 108 20.27 -2.47 -12.34
C VAL A 108 20.16 -3.16 -13.69
N GLY A 109 19.81 -4.45 -13.73
CA GLY A 109 19.51 -5.15 -14.98
C GLY A 109 18.39 -4.47 -15.76
N LEU A 110 17.29 -4.13 -15.09
CA LEU A 110 16.17 -3.40 -15.67
C LEU A 110 16.53 -1.95 -16.04
N TYR A 111 17.28 -1.26 -15.18
CA TYR A 111 17.74 0.11 -15.42
C TYR A 111 18.61 0.19 -16.68
N ASN A 112 19.57 -0.74 -16.84
CA ASN A 112 20.44 -0.81 -18.01
C ASN A 112 19.69 -1.23 -19.29
N ALA A 113 18.55 -1.90 -19.15
CA ALA A 113 17.64 -2.22 -20.25
C ALA A 113 16.64 -1.08 -20.55
N GLU A 114 16.79 0.09 -19.92
CA GLU A 114 15.88 1.24 -20.02
C GLU A 114 14.44 0.93 -19.58
N SER A 115 14.24 -0.19 -18.88
CA SER A 115 12.96 -0.59 -18.26
C SER A 115 12.76 0.16 -16.94
N TYR A 116 12.70 1.49 -17.01
CA TYR A 116 12.67 2.35 -15.82
C TYR A 116 11.39 2.19 -14.99
N LEU A 117 10.27 1.85 -15.63
CA LEU A 117 8.99 1.61 -14.95
C LEU A 117 9.06 0.43 -13.99
N GLU A 118 9.78 -0.62 -14.38
CA GLU A 118 10.00 -1.82 -13.57
C GLU A 118 11.19 -1.68 -12.61
N ALA A 119 12.24 -0.94 -13.02
CA ALA A 119 13.41 -0.71 -12.19
C ALA A 119 13.09 0.19 -10.98
N TYR A 120 12.32 1.25 -11.18
CA TYR A 120 11.99 2.23 -10.15
C TYR A 120 11.43 1.64 -8.85
N PRO A 121 10.38 0.79 -8.85
CA PRO A 121 9.84 0.25 -7.60
C PRO A 121 10.85 -0.61 -6.83
N LEU A 122 11.76 -1.31 -7.52
CA LEU A 122 12.82 -2.09 -6.87
C LEU A 122 13.89 -1.18 -6.26
N LEU A 123 14.34 -0.17 -7.00
CA LEU A 123 15.29 0.82 -6.50
C LEU A 123 14.71 1.60 -5.31
N LYS A 124 13.44 2.00 -5.39
CA LYS A 124 12.74 2.68 -4.30
C LYS A 124 12.64 1.80 -3.07
N ASN A 125 12.34 0.51 -3.23
CA ASN A 125 12.33 -0.44 -2.12
C ASN A 125 13.69 -0.56 -1.41
N ILE A 126 14.79 -0.60 -2.17
CA ILE A 126 16.16 -0.63 -1.61
C ILE A 126 16.45 0.67 -0.84
N ALA A 127 16.18 1.82 -1.46
CA ALA A 127 16.37 3.14 -0.86
C ALA A 127 15.55 3.30 0.43
N ASP A 128 14.33 2.77 0.47
CA ASP A 128 13.42 2.96 1.58
C ASP A 128 13.65 1.99 2.75
N ASN A 129 14.07 0.75 2.49
CA ASN A 129 14.03 -0.32 3.49
C ASN A 129 15.39 -0.90 3.88
N TYR A 130 16.45 -0.68 3.11
CA TYR A 130 17.74 -1.36 3.28
C TYR A 130 18.87 -0.41 3.70
N GLU A 131 18.56 0.60 4.50
CA GLU A 131 19.57 1.50 5.09
C GLU A 131 20.70 0.71 5.78
N GLY A 132 21.94 1.14 5.57
CA GLY A 132 23.13 0.47 6.10
C GLY A 132 23.68 -0.66 5.22
N THR A 133 23.03 -0.98 4.09
CA THR A 133 23.55 -1.95 3.10
C THR A 133 24.40 -1.28 2.03
N THR A 134 25.28 -2.03 1.36
CA THR A 134 26.14 -1.50 0.28
C THR A 134 25.32 -0.92 -0.90
N PRO A 135 24.20 -1.53 -1.33
CA PRO A 135 23.40 -1.00 -2.44
C PRO A 135 22.59 0.27 -2.11
N HIS A 136 22.27 0.50 -0.84
CA HIS A 136 21.40 1.61 -0.42
C HIS A 136 21.79 2.99 -0.95
N PRO A 137 23.02 3.50 -0.75
CA PRO A 137 23.38 4.84 -1.24
C PRO A 137 23.28 4.97 -2.76
N LYS A 138 23.57 3.90 -3.50
CA LYS A 138 23.46 3.88 -4.97
C LYS A 138 22.00 3.86 -5.43
N ALA A 139 21.14 3.12 -4.71
CA ALA A 139 19.71 3.12 -4.97
C ALA A 139 19.09 4.50 -4.72
N VAL A 140 19.47 5.19 -3.64
CA VAL A 140 19.04 6.57 -3.38
C VAL A 140 19.44 7.50 -4.52
N GLU A 141 20.68 7.40 -5.01
CA GLU A 141 21.15 8.21 -6.14
C GLU A 141 20.35 7.95 -7.42
N LEU A 142 20.15 6.69 -7.80
CA LEU A 142 19.40 6.34 -9.01
C LEU A 142 17.92 6.72 -8.91
N VAL A 143 17.29 6.52 -7.75
CA VAL A 143 15.92 7.00 -7.49
C VAL A 143 15.85 8.50 -7.68
N GLY A 144 16.80 9.26 -7.13
CA GLY A 144 16.83 10.71 -7.31
C GLY A 144 16.95 11.15 -8.78
N LYS A 145 17.71 10.41 -9.60
CA LYS A 145 17.79 10.66 -11.05
C LYS A 145 16.47 10.36 -11.76
N LEU A 146 15.84 9.23 -11.46
CA LEU A 146 14.55 8.86 -12.05
C LEU A 146 13.42 9.79 -11.61
N GLU A 147 13.41 10.23 -10.34
CA GLU A 147 12.42 11.17 -9.82
C GLU A 147 12.56 12.58 -10.43
N ALA A 148 13.75 12.95 -10.88
CA ALA A 148 14.01 14.20 -11.59
C ALA A 148 13.57 14.15 -13.07
N ASP A 149 13.35 12.96 -13.63
CA ASP A 149 12.85 12.78 -14.99
C ASP A 149 11.31 12.81 -15.00
N GLU A 150 10.74 13.93 -15.44
CA GLU A 150 9.29 14.13 -15.49
C GLU A 150 8.57 13.15 -16.42
N GLU A 151 9.21 12.66 -17.48
CA GLU A 151 8.59 11.73 -18.42
C GLU A 151 8.50 10.33 -17.82
N VAL A 152 9.60 9.85 -17.23
CA VAL A 152 9.64 8.57 -16.52
C VAL A 152 8.65 8.57 -15.37
N MET A 153 8.63 9.62 -14.53
CA MET A 153 7.71 9.71 -13.40
C MET A 153 6.24 9.81 -13.83
N ARG A 154 5.96 10.43 -14.97
CA ARG A 154 4.60 10.43 -15.54
C ARG A 154 4.20 9.01 -15.94
N GLY A 155 5.06 8.27 -16.62
CA GLY A 155 4.82 6.87 -17.00
C GLY A 155 4.61 5.95 -15.80
N ILE A 156 5.40 6.13 -14.73
CA ILE A 156 5.24 5.39 -13.46
C ILE A 156 3.87 5.70 -12.85
N ARG A 157 3.52 6.99 -12.71
CA ARG A 157 2.22 7.41 -12.16
C ARG A 157 1.06 6.88 -12.99
N GLU A 158 1.14 6.91 -14.31
CA GLU A 158 0.09 6.35 -15.16
C GLU A 158 -0.07 4.84 -14.95
N THR A 159 1.03 4.11 -14.83
CA THR A 159 1.00 2.66 -14.55
C THR A 159 0.37 2.35 -13.19
N GLU A 160 0.72 3.12 -12.15
CA GLU A 160 0.14 3.00 -10.82
C GLU A 160 -1.36 3.30 -10.82
N LEU A 161 -1.77 4.36 -11.53
CA LEU A 161 -3.16 4.74 -11.69
C LEU A 161 -3.95 3.71 -12.49
N ASP A 162 -3.34 3.09 -13.50
CA ASP A 162 -3.94 2.00 -14.28
C ASP A 162 -4.19 0.74 -13.42
N ALA A 163 -3.28 0.42 -12.51
CA ALA A 163 -3.51 -0.63 -11.53
C ALA A 163 -4.59 -0.25 -10.51
N ALA A 164 -4.61 1.02 -10.07
CA ALA A 164 -5.60 1.52 -9.12
C ALA A 164 -7.01 1.54 -9.70
N ILE A 165 -7.19 2.05 -10.93
CA ILE A 165 -8.50 2.10 -11.59
C ILE A 165 -9.05 0.70 -11.84
N LYS A 166 -8.21 -0.29 -12.20
CA LYS A 166 -8.65 -1.69 -12.33
C LYS A 166 -9.31 -2.21 -11.04
N ARG A 167 -8.70 -1.96 -9.88
CA ARG A 167 -9.27 -2.33 -8.57
C ARG A 167 -10.58 -1.60 -8.28
N VAL A 168 -10.62 -0.31 -8.59
CA VAL A 168 -11.82 0.53 -8.39
C VAL A 168 -12.96 0.07 -9.30
N LEU A 169 -12.70 -0.24 -10.56
CA LEU A 169 -13.69 -0.73 -11.52
C LEU A 169 -14.31 -2.06 -11.07
N VAL A 170 -13.50 -2.99 -10.55
CA VAL A 170 -13.99 -4.25 -9.97
C VAL A 170 -14.91 -3.97 -8.78
N MET A 171 -14.52 -3.05 -7.89
CA MET A 171 -15.34 -2.68 -6.74
C MET A 171 -16.66 -2.03 -7.18
N ALA A 172 -16.62 -1.11 -8.15
CA ALA A 172 -17.79 -0.45 -8.70
C ALA A 172 -18.74 -1.46 -9.38
N LYS A 173 -18.20 -2.40 -10.16
CA LYS A 173 -18.97 -3.49 -10.77
C LYS A 173 -19.70 -4.32 -9.70
N ASN A 174 -19.00 -4.71 -8.64
CA ASN A 174 -19.62 -5.44 -7.54
C ASN A 174 -20.75 -4.65 -6.87
N TYR A 175 -20.60 -3.34 -6.68
CA TYR A 175 -21.69 -2.52 -6.15
C TYR A 175 -22.89 -2.43 -7.11
N ALA A 176 -22.63 -2.22 -8.41
CA ALA A 176 -23.66 -2.13 -9.43
C ALA A 176 -24.49 -3.43 -9.52
N MET A 177 -23.81 -4.59 -9.61
CA MET A 177 -24.46 -5.90 -9.68
C MET A 177 -25.28 -6.25 -8.42
N ASN A 178 -24.90 -5.71 -7.26
CA ASN A 178 -25.63 -5.90 -6.00
C ASN A 178 -26.74 -4.85 -5.77
N GLY A 179 -27.25 -4.23 -6.84
CA GLY A 179 -28.35 -3.25 -6.75
C GLY A 179 -27.96 -1.93 -6.07
N LYS A 180 -26.66 -1.60 -6.02
CA LYS A 180 -26.15 -0.35 -5.42
C LYS A 180 -25.41 0.52 -6.46
N PRO A 181 -26.04 0.86 -7.61
CA PRO A 181 -25.37 1.61 -8.68
C PRO A 181 -24.93 3.02 -8.24
N LEU A 182 -25.68 3.69 -7.35
CA LEU A 182 -25.28 4.99 -6.81
C LEU A 182 -23.97 4.93 -6.02
N LYS A 183 -23.71 3.82 -5.30
CA LYS A 183 -22.43 3.63 -4.60
C LYS A 183 -21.29 3.34 -5.57
N ALA A 184 -21.57 2.59 -6.64
CA ALA A 184 -20.61 2.35 -7.71
C ALA A 184 -20.16 3.67 -8.37
N ILE A 185 -21.13 4.54 -8.70
CA ILE A 185 -20.88 5.87 -9.26
C ILE A 185 -20.07 6.72 -8.28
N ALA A 186 -20.48 6.82 -7.02
CA ALA A 186 -19.80 7.67 -6.04
C ALA A 186 -18.30 7.34 -5.88
N ILE A 187 -17.94 6.05 -5.86
CA ILE A 187 -16.53 5.62 -5.74
C ILE A 187 -15.74 5.98 -7.02
N LEU A 188 -16.35 5.84 -8.19
CA LEU A 188 -15.72 6.22 -9.46
C LEU A 188 -15.57 7.75 -9.59
N GLU A 189 -16.54 8.52 -9.12
CA GLU A 189 -16.50 9.98 -9.11
C GLU A 189 -15.40 10.48 -8.17
N GLU A 190 -15.28 9.91 -6.97
CA GLU A 190 -14.20 10.22 -6.04
C GLU A 190 -12.83 9.91 -6.65
N PHE A 191 -12.68 8.75 -7.31
CA PHE A 191 -11.45 8.40 -7.99
C PHE A 191 -11.13 9.37 -9.14
N ALA A 192 -12.12 9.70 -9.97
CA ALA A 192 -11.93 10.61 -11.11
C ALA A 192 -11.58 12.03 -10.67
N ALA A 193 -12.19 12.53 -9.59
CA ALA A 193 -11.92 13.85 -9.05
C ALA A 193 -10.50 13.96 -8.47
N LYS A 194 -10.01 12.93 -7.79
CA LYS A 194 -8.64 12.92 -7.23
C LYS A 194 -7.54 12.79 -8.29
N ASN A 195 -7.86 12.27 -9.47
CA ASN A 195 -6.90 11.95 -10.53
C ASN A 195 -7.21 12.69 -11.84
N GLU A 196 -7.72 13.92 -11.75
CA GLU A 196 -8.14 14.69 -12.92
C GLU A 196 -7.01 14.87 -13.95
N GLY A 197 -7.37 14.86 -15.24
CA GLY A 197 -6.43 14.99 -16.34
C GLY A 197 -5.71 13.69 -16.72
N THR A 198 -5.95 12.58 -16.01
CA THR A 198 -5.32 11.29 -16.29
C THR A 198 -6.21 10.38 -17.14
N GLN A 199 -5.59 9.43 -17.86
CA GLN A 199 -6.32 8.39 -18.60
C GLN A 199 -7.18 7.53 -17.66
N ALA A 200 -6.72 7.27 -16.44
CA ALA A 200 -7.45 6.51 -15.43
C ALA A 200 -8.75 7.22 -15.00
N ALA A 201 -8.73 8.54 -14.83
CA ALA A 201 -9.94 9.33 -14.56
C ALA A 201 -10.90 9.34 -15.75
N ALA A 202 -10.39 9.38 -16.99
CA ALA A 202 -11.23 9.26 -18.17
C ALA A 202 -11.95 7.90 -18.23
N LYS A 203 -11.24 6.79 -17.97
CA LYS A 203 -11.82 5.44 -17.84
C LYS A 203 -12.89 5.37 -16.74
N ALA A 204 -12.66 6.02 -15.59
CA ALA A 204 -13.64 6.09 -14.52
C ALA A 204 -14.93 6.82 -14.96
N ARG A 205 -14.80 7.98 -15.64
CA ARG A 205 -15.92 8.77 -16.16
C ARG A 205 -16.72 8.00 -17.22
N GLU A 206 -16.05 7.29 -18.12
CA GLU A 206 -16.71 6.41 -19.10
C GLU A 206 -17.56 5.34 -18.40
N ARG A 207 -17.03 4.71 -17.33
CA ARG A 207 -17.77 3.70 -16.59
C ARG A 207 -18.97 4.27 -15.84
N ILE A 208 -18.87 5.49 -15.32
CA ILE A 208 -19.99 6.17 -14.67
C ILE A 208 -21.18 6.31 -15.64
N GLU A 209 -20.93 6.75 -16.87
CA GLU A 209 -21.98 6.91 -17.88
C GLU A 209 -22.64 5.58 -18.26
N LYS A 210 -21.85 4.50 -18.40
CA LYS A 210 -22.37 3.14 -18.61
C LYS A 210 -23.32 2.72 -17.48
N ILE A 211 -22.92 2.92 -16.22
CA ILE A 211 -23.75 2.57 -15.05
C ILE A 211 -25.03 3.43 -15.00
N ARG A 212 -24.95 4.72 -15.35
CA ARG A 212 -26.11 5.62 -15.44
C ARG A 212 -27.11 5.17 -16.51
N ASN A 213 -26.64 4.59 -17.60
CA ASN A 213 -27.44 4.01 -18.68
C ASN A 213 -27.95 2.59 -18.39
N GLY A 214 -27.66 2.03 -17.20
CA GLY A 214 -28.07 0.68 -16.82
C GLY A 214 -27.16 -0.44 -17.33
N GLU A 215 -25.99 -0.10 -17.89
CA GLU A 215 -24.99 -1.05 -18.35
C GLU A 215 -24.03 -1.41 -17.20
N PHE A 216 -24.17 -2.62 -16.66
CA PHE A 216 -23.39 -3.10 -15.51
C PHE A 216 -22.28 -4.11 -15.87
N GLU A 217 -22.12 -4.43 -17.16
CA GLU A 217 -21.11 -5.39 -17.66
C GLU A 217 -19.71 -4.81 -17.74
#